data_AF-A0AAD4KLN2-F1
#
_entry.id   AF-A0AAD4KLN2-F1
#
_cell.length_a   1.000
_cell.length_b   1.000
_cell.length_c   1.000
_cell.angle_alpha   90.00
_cell.angle_beta   90.00
_cell.angle_gamma   90.00
#
_symmetry.space_group_name_H-M   'P 1'
#
loop_
_entity.id
_entity.type
_entity.pdbx_description
1 polymer ?
#
loop_
_entity_poly.entity_id
_entity_poly.type
_entity_poly.pdbx_seq_one_letter_code
_entity_poly.pdbx_strand_id
1 'polypeptide(L)'
;MDKFKVYVDYILSITGYVIAWVNKTAKGIAQKLFGLNPEFVEETDQEVNPDGQPKTKAEFVANVKKAFQNTPAERFFKNNPKFIEELAEKAAALADDPTTPICGKDLLPKTAQVTMHQQVLYCDDSSSMKREGRWDSQNKLINRIARVTTRILPEGEGVYMRYINQQIPNSDSLQFEDLVDVIKPLTWGGDTPIGTNLKSKVLEPLVYSKLPNNLKRPLLVSVITDGMPEPEPKSTFVDAIVECGDKLEAAGLPRESVKFVIGQVGSAKVATKFLQDIDSETRIADVIFVASEKLDVTASNLESDWKMDEWLIETLYSPIMKSENKKVK
;
A
#
# COMPACT_ATOMS: atom_id res chain seq x y z
N MET A 1 20.60 -0.89 -17.24
CA MET A 1 19.57 -0.11 -16.52
C MET A 1 18.23 -0.66 -16.94
N ASP A 2 17.53 -1.25 -15.99
CA ASP A 2 16.38 -2.09 -16.24
C ASP A 2 15.18 -1.24 -16.63
N LYS A 3 14.68 -1.41 -17.86
CA LYS A 3 13.54 -0.66 -18.40
C LYS A 3 12.34 -0.74 -17.46
N PHE A 4 12.23 -1.79 -16.65
CA PHE A 4 11.12 -1.99 -15.72
C PHE A 4 11.17 -1.19 -14.42
N LYS A 5 12.37 -0.89 -13.93
CA LYS A 5 12.58 -0.06 -12.73
C LYS A 5 12.09 1.38 -12.94
N VAL A 6 12.22 1.87 -14.19
CA VAL A 6 11.68 3.13 -14.68
C VAL A 6 10.14 3.18 -14.58
N TYR A 7 9.41 2.06 -14.58
CA TYR A 7 7.93 2.10 -14.63
C TYR A 7 7.27 2.22 -13.27
N VAL A 8 7.84 1.62 -12.23
CA VAL A 8 7.41 1.89 -10.85
C VAL A 8 7.75 3.34 -10.51
N ASP A 9 8.93 3.81 -10.91
CA ASP A 9 9.29 5.22 -10.84
C ASP A 9 8.29 6.09 -11.56
N TYR A 10 7.97 5.82 -12.81
CA TYR A 10 7.07 6.64 -13.61
C TYR A 10 5.64 6.67 -13.06
N ILE A 11 5.13 5.57 -12.47
CA ILE A 11 3.87 5.58 -11.71
C ILE A 11 4.00 6.52 -10.52
N LEU A 12 5.05 6.40 -9.70
CA LEU A 12 5.29 7.28 -8.56
C LEU A 12 5.47 8.75 -9.00
N SER A 13 6.01 8.98 -10.20
CA SER A 13 6.22 10.25 -10.91
C SER A 13 4.90 10.92 -11.24
N ILE A 14 4.07 10.27 -12.06
CA ILE A 14 2.79 10.84 -12.49
C ILE A 14 1.86 10.98 -11.30
N THR A 15 1.89 10.02 -10.36
CA THR A 15 1.11 10.16 -9.12
C THR A 15 1.61 11.37 -8.34
N GLY A 16 2.92 11.49 -8.10
CA GLY A 16 3.54 12.65 -7.45
C GLY A 16 3.20 13.98 -8.12
N TYR A 17 3.12 14.02 -9.45
CA TYR A 17 2.69 15.17 -10.24
C TYR A 17 1.17 15.44 -10.14
N VAL A 18 0.33 14.40 -10.22
CA VAL A 18 -1.12 14.50 -9.99
C VAL A 18 -1.35 15.20 -8.66
N ILE A 19 -0.55 14.83 -7.66
CA ILE A 19 -0.68 15.40 -6.33
C ILE A 19 -0.01 16.78 -6.22
N ALA A 20 1.09 17.03 -6.91
CA ALA A 20 1.73 18.35 -6.98
C ALA A 20 0.75 19.40 -7.51
N TRP A 21 0.02 19.06 -8.57
CA TRP A 21 -1.00 19.92 -9.14
C TRP A 21 -2.18 20.12 -8.20
N VAL A 22 -2.69 19.03 -7.59
CA VAL A 22 -3.79 19.10 -6.63
C VAL A 22 -3.41 19.98 -5.42
N ASN A 23 -2.18 19.85 -4.89
CA ASN A 23 -1.66 20.69 -3.79
C ASN A 23 -1.47 22.16 -4.20
N LYS A 24 -0.99 22.43 -5.41
CA LYS A 24 -0.79 23.80 -5.94
C LYS A 24 -2.12 24.54 -6.14
N THR A 25 -3.16 23.81 -6.54
CA THR A 25 -4.49 24.35 -6.82
C THR A 25 -5.29 24.60 -5.53
N ALA A 26 -5.13 23.75 -4.52
CA ALA A 26 -5.84 23.88 -3.24
C ALA A 26 -5.33 25.01 -2.32
N LYS A 27 -4.09 25.50 -2.49
CA LYS A 27 -3.48 26.51 -1.59
C LYS A 27 -2.82 27.70 -2.26
N GLY A 28 -2.80 27.79 -3.60
CA GLY A 28 -2.20 28.92 -4.33
C GLY A 28 -0.68 29.09 -4.12
N ILE A 29 -0.01 28.13 -3.46
CA ILE A 29 1.41 28.15 -3.16
C ILE A 29 1.98 26.81 -3.59
N ALA A 30 3.03 26.84 -4.42
CA ALA A 30 3.89 25.69 -4.64
C ALA A 30 4.57 25.34 -3.30
N GLN A 31 3.91 24.52 -2.48
CA GLN A 31 4.52 23.97 -1.28
C GLN A 31 5.55 22.92 -1.72
N LYS A 32 6.73 22.96 -1.09
CA LYS A 32 7.74 21.90 -1.21
C LYS A 32 7.06 20.58 -0.84
N LEU A 33 6.95 19.67 -1.81
CA LEU A 33 6.40 18.33 -1.61
C LEU A 33 7.44 17.49 -0.88
N PHE A 34 7.47 17.55 0.45
CA PHE A 34 8.45 16.78 1.21
C PHE A 34 8.12 15.28 1.13
N GLY A 35 9.09 14.48 0.67
CA GLY A 35 8.95 13.03 0.53
C GLY A 35 8.74 12.54 -0.90
N LEU A 36 8.56 13.44 -1.86
CA LEU A 36 8.74 13.17 -3.29
C LEU A 36 10.12 13.69 -3.70
N ASN A 37 10.81 12.98 -4.61
CA ASN A 37 12.06 13.49 -5.17
C ASN A 37 11.79 14.80 -5.95
N PRO A 38 12.36 15.96 -5.56
CA PRO A 38 12.05 17.26 -6.16
C PRO A 38 12.37 17.36 -7.65
N GLU A 39 13.48 16.75 -8.09
CA GLU A 39 13.84 16.70 -9.52
C GLU A 39 12.79 15.94 -10.32
N PHE A 40 12.30 14.85 -9.74
CA PHE A 40 11.30 13.99 -10.35
C PHE A 40 9.94 14.70 -10.50
N VAL A 41 9.56 15.54 -9.53
CA VAL A 41 8.36 16.37 -9.60
C VAL A 41 8.46 17.40 -10.74
N GLU A 42 9.62 18.06 -10.91
CA GLU A 42 9.81 19.06 -11.97
C GLU A 42 9.88 18.42 -13.37
N GLU A 43 10.60 17.31 -13.53
CA GLU A 43 10.65 16.58 -14.81
C GLU A 43 9.26 16.08 -15.22
N THR A 44 8.50 15.52 -14.26
CA THR A 44 7.14 15.07 -14.53
C THR A 44 6.19 16.23 -14.84
N ASP A 45 6.32 17.37 -14.16
CA ASP A 45 5.50 18.56 -14.47
C ASP A 45 5.71 19.01 -15.91
N GLN A 46 6.95 18.99 -16.40
CA GLN A 46 7.26 19.34 -17.78
C GLN A 46 6.72 18.31 -18.79
N GLU A 47 6.74 17.02 -18.45
CA GLU A 47 6.19 15.96 -19.31
C GLU A 47 4.65 15.98 -19.37
N VAL A 48 3.98 16.23 -18.26
CA VAL A 48 2.51 16.24 -18.20
C VAL A 48 1.91 17.58 -18.65
N ASN A 49 2.63 18.69 -18.44
CA ASN A 49 2.23 20.05 -18.82
C ASN A 49 3.20 20.70 -19.82
N PRO A 50 3.44 20.12 -21.00
CA PRO A 50 4.37 20.71 -21.97
C PRO A 50 3.90 22.10 -22.45
N ASP A 51 2.58 22.35 -22.40
CA ASP A 51 1.93 23.58 -22.84
C ASP A 51 1.62 24.56 -21.68
N GLY A 52 2.13 24.27 -20.47
CA GLY A 52 1.90 25.05 -19.26
C GLY A 52 0.83 24.48 -18.34
N GLN A 53 0.67 25.13 -17.17
CA GLN A 53 -0.12 24.60 -16.06
C GLN A 53 -1.63 24.52 -16.39
N PRO A 54 -2.31 23.42 -16.05
CA PRO A 54 -3.74 23.27 -16.28
C PRO A 54 -4.52 24.30 -15.46
N LYS A 55 -5.48 24.97 -16.09
CA LYS A 55 -6.31 26.02 -15.49
C LYS A 55 -7.61 25.48 -14.91
N THR A 56 -7.98 24.24 -15.25
CA THR A 56 -9.20 23.58 -14.78
C THR A 56 -8.96 22.11 -14.41
N LYS A 57 -9.84 21.53 -13.59
CA LYS A 57 -9.81 20.09 -13.25
C LYS A 57 -9.90 19.20 -14.49
N ALA A 58 -10.72 19.56 -15.46
CA ALA A 58 -10.89 18.81 -16.70
C ALA A 58 -9.62 18.80 -17.56
N GLU A 59 -8.92 19.94 -17.62
CA GLU A 59 -7.64 20.07 -18.34
C GLU A 59 -6.53 19.26 -17.66
N PHE A 60 -6.50 19.27 -16.33
CA PHE A 60 -5.58 18.44 -15.56
C PHE A 60 -5.81 16.94 -15.77
N VAL A 61 -7.05 16.47 -15.66
CA VAL A 61 -7.41 15.07 -15.91
C VAL A 61 -7.04 14.66 -17.35
N ALA A 62 -7.26 15.54 -18.33
CA ALA A 62 -6.85 15.30 -19.71
C ALA A 62 -5.33 15.22 -19.88
N ASN A 63 -4.56 16.09 -19.22
CA ASN A 63 -3.10 16.08 -19.26
C ASN A 63 -2.53 14.81 -18.63
N VAL A 64 -3.04 14.42 -17.46
CA VAL A 64 -2.69 13.16 -16.79
C VAL A 64 -2.98 11.98 -17.71
N LYS A 65 -4.19 11.90 -18.28
CA LYS A 65 -4.58 10.86 -19.25
C LYS A 65 -3.64 10.78 -20.45
N LYS A 66 -3.21 11.92 -20.99
CA LYS A 66 -2.26 12.00 -22.10
C LYS A 66 -0.86 11.53 -21.70
N ALA A 67 -0.38 11.91 -20.52
CA ALA A 67 0.93 11.50 -19.99
C ALA A 67 1.03 9.99 -19.69
N PHE A 68 -0.10 9.33 -19.43
CA PHE A 68 -0.15 7.89 -19.24
C PHE A 68 -0.13 7.08 -20.55
N GLN A 69 -0.54 7.67 -21.68
CA GLN A 69 -0.63 6.95 -22.97
C GLN A 69 0.74 6.51 -23.47
N ASN A 70 0.83 5.27 -23.97
CA ASN A 70 2.04 4.63 -24.50
C ASN A 70 3.15 4.39 -23.47
N THR A 71 2.82 4.45 -22.19
CA THR A 71 3.77 4.17 -21.10
C THR A 71 3.59 2.72 -20.64
N PRO A 72 4.62 2.06 -20.10
CA PRO A 72 4.41 0.69 -19.61
C PRO A 72 3.60 0.63 -18.31
N ALA A 73 3.29 1.79 -17.71
CA ALA A 73 2.24 1.93 -16.71
C ALA A 73 0.83 1.73 -17.31
N GLU A 74 0.61 2.14 -18.57
CA GLU A 74 -0.65 1.90 -19.30
C GLU A 74 -1.04 0.41 -19.29
N ARG A 75 -0.06 -0.50 -19.34
CA ARG A 75 -0.33 -1.95 -19.33
C ARG A 75 -1.10 -2.40 -18.07
N PHE A 76 -0.84 -1.76 -16.92
CA PHE A 76 -1.47 -2.06 -15.64
C PHE A 76 -2.95 -1.67 -15.65
N PHE A 77 -3.29 -0.61 -16.41
CA PHE A 77 -4.62 -0.03 -16.51
C PHE A 77 -5.29 -0.24 -17.87
N LYS A 78 -4.69 -1.02 -18.77
CA LYS A 78 -5.22 -1.30 -20.13
C LYS A 78 -6.65 -1.85 -20.09
N ASN A 79 -6.95 -2.63 -19.06
CA ASN A 79 -8.27 -3.23 -18.83
C ASN A 79 -9.16 -2.41 -17.88
N ASN A 80 -8.67 -1.28 -17.36
CA ASN A 80 -9.42 -0.32 -16.56
C ASN A 80 -8.95 1.13 -16.87
N PRO A 81 -9.24 1.64 -18.08
CA PRO A 81 -8.72 2.94 -18.53
C PRO A 81 -9.27 4.13 -17.74
N LYS A 82 -10.36 3.94 -16.98
CA LYS A 82 -10.96 4.96 -16.12
C LYS A 82 -10.29 5.05 -14.75
N PHE A 83 -9.49 4.07 -14.34
CA PHE A 83 -8.90 4.02 -13.00
C PHE A 83 -8.16 5.31 -12.63
N ILE A 84 -7.28 5.78 -13.52
CA ILE A 84 -6.49 7.00 -13.29
C ILE A 84 -7.37 8.25 -13.32
N GLU A 85 -8.36 8.29 -14.21
CA GLU A 85 -9.30 9.40 -14.35
C GLU A 85 -10.13 9.56 -13.07
N GLU A 86 -10.74 8.48 -12.59
CA GLU A 86 -11.52 8.46 -11.35
C GLU A 86 -10.66 8.74 -10.11
N LEU A 87 -9.43 8.21 -10.05
CA LEU A 87 -8.48 8.52 -8.99
C LEU A 87 -8.13 10.01 -8.96
N ALA A 88 -7.84 10.61 -10.11
CA ALA A 88 -7.52 12.03 -10.23
C ALA A 88 -8.72 12.91 -9.86
N GLU A 89 -9.93 12.54 -10.29
CA GLU A 89 -11.17 13.22 -9.92
C GLU A 89 -11.42 13.17 -8.41
N LYS A 90 -11.32 11.99 -7.79
CA LYS A 90 -11.50 11.82 -6.34
C LYS A 90 -10.43 12.56 -5.54
N ALA A 91 -9.17 12.52 -5.98
CA ALA A 91 -8.09 13.28 -5.34
C ALA A 91 -8.32 14.79 -5.45
N ALA A 92 -8.74 15.29 -6.61
CA ALA A 92 -9.05 16.71 -6.81
C ALA A 92 -10.30 17.15 -6.02
N ALA A 93 -11.30 16.28 -5.85
CA ALA A 93 -12.46 16.56 -5.00
C ALA A 93 -12.07 16.65 -3.52
N LEU A 94 -11.19 15.77 -3.04
CA LEU A 94 -10.72 15.76 -1.65
C LEU A 94 -9.92 17.03 -1.31
N ALA A 95 -9.16 17.55 -2.27
CA ALA A 95 -8.34 18.75 -2.09
C ALA A 95 -9.13 20.05 -1.99
N ASP A 96 -10.34 20.09 -2.54
CA ASP A 96 -11.26 21.21 -2.40
C ASP A 96 -11.94 21.25 -1.02
N ASP A 97 -11.74 20.23 -0.18
CA ASP A 97 -12.19 20.20 1.21
C ASP A 97 -11.06 20.58 2.17
N PRO A 98 -10.91 21.88 2.54
CA PRO A 98 -9.86 22.35 3.44
C PRO A 98 -10.04 21.84 4.88
N THR A 99 -11.18 21.23 5.20
CA THR A 99 -11.45 20.65 6.52
C THR A 99 -10.90 19.22 6.64
N THR A 100 -10.58 18.57 5.52
CA THR A 100 -10.00 17.23 5.51
C THR A 100 -8.49 17.28 5.82
N PRO A 101 -8.02 16.68 6.94
CA PRO A 101 -6.62 16.74 7.35
C PRO A 101 -5.62 16.07 6.38
N ILE A 102 -6.10 15.24 5.44
CA ILE A 102 -5.29 14.64 4.37
C ILE A 102 -4.71 15.69 3.41
N CYS A 103 -5.34 16.85 3.30
CA CYS A 103 -4.84 17.98 2.51
C CYS A 103 -3.76 18.80 3.28
N GLY A 104 -3.32 18.31 4.45
CA GLY A 104 -2.21 18.81 5.24
C GLY A 104 -0.84 18.65 4.54
N LYS A 105 0.23 19.12 5.20
CA LYS A 105 1.61 19.22 4.67
C LYS A 105 2.16 17.88 4.16
N ASP A 106 1.85 17.51 2.92
CA ASP A 106 2.41 16.36 2.18
C ASP A 106 1.74 15.00 2.38
N LEU A 107 0.56 14.94 3.01
CA LEU A 107 -0.12 13.66 3.26
C LEU A 107 -0.90 13.13 2.05
N LEU A 108 -1.56 14.01 1.28
CA LEU A 108 -2.23 13.64 0.03
C LEU A 108 -1.27 12.93 -0.95
N PRO A 109 0.00 13.38 -1.12
CA PRO A 109 0.90 12.69 -2.03
C PRO A 109 1.22 11.26 -1.63
N LYS A 110 1.46 11.06 -0.34
CA LYS A 110 1.68 9.75 0.23
C LYS A 110 0.44 8.87 0.12
N THR A 111 -0.73 9.45 0.36
CA THR A 111 -2.02 8.77 0.24
C THR A 111 -2.21 8.20 -1.16
N ALA A 112 -2.01 8.99 -2.22
CA ALA A 112 -2.23 8.48 -3.56
C ALA A 112 -1.19 7.42 -3.96
N GLN A 113 0.08 7.58 -3.60
CA GLN A 113 1.08 6.52 -3.82
C GLN A 113 0.71 5.20 -3.11
N VAL A 114 0.21 5.28 -1.88
CA VAL A 114 -0.30 4.12 -1.15
C VAL A 114 -1.51 3.53 -1.88
N THR A 115 -2.52 4.32 -2.25
CA THR A 115 -3.73 3.87 -2.96
C THR A 115 -3.45 3.26 -4.34
N MET A 116 -2.37 3.66 -5.01
CA MET A 116 -1.95 3.06 -6.29
C MET A 116 -1.51 1.61 -6.16
N HIS A 117 -1.12 1.18 -4.96
CA HIS A 117 -0.87 -0.23 -4.68
C HIS A 117 -2.19 -0.93 -4.34
N GLN A 118 -2.39 -2.14 -4.87
CA GLN A 118 -3.44 -3.01 -4.39
C GLN A 118 -3.16 -3.36 -2.92
N GLN A 119 -4.02 -2.89 -2.03
CA GLN A 119 -3.92 -3.19 -0.61
C GLN A 119 -4.34 -4.62 -0.36
N VAL A 120 -3.46 -5.39 0.30
CA VAL A 120 -3.77 -6.73 0.79
C VAL A 120 -3.55 -6.74 2.30
N LEU A 121 -4.62 -6.91 3.06
CA LEU A 121 -4.58 -7.08 4.51
C LEU A 121 -4.42 -8.57 4.80
N TYR A 122 -3.24 -8.97 5.26
CA TYR A 122 -2.92 -10.34 5.67
C TYR A 122 -2.85 -10.41 7.19
N CYS A 123 -3.89 -10.96 7.79
CA CYS A 123 -4.22 -10.79 9.20
C CYS A 123 -4.15 -12.11 9.98
N ASP A 124 -3.72 -12.01 11.23
CA ASP A 124 -3.62 -13.15 12.13
C ASP A 124 -4.99 -13.47 12.76
N ASP A 125 -5.39 -14.73 12.70
CA ASP A 125 -6.52 -15.32 13.42
C ASP A 125 -6.10 -16.55 14.21
N SER A 126 -4.83 -16.70 14.56
CA SER A 126 -4.37 -17.78 15.42
C SER A 126 -5.00 -17.70 16.82
N SER A 127 -4.93 -18.79 17.56
CA SER A 127 -5.54 -18.90 18.89
C SER A 127 -4.98 -17.91 19.92
N SER A 128 -3.80 -17.32 19.69
CA SER A 128 -3.19 -16.30 20.56
C SER A 128 -3.90 -14.94 20.48
N MET A 129 -4.58 -14.66 19.36
CA MET A 129 -5.30 -13.38 19.13
C MET A 129 -6.42 -13.11 20.13
N LYS A 130 -6.90 -14.13 20.86
CA LYS A 130 -7.88 -13.97 21.96
C LYS A 130 -7.36 -13.23 23.18
N ARG A 131 -6.04 -13.08 23.31
CA ARG A 131 -5.38 -12.48 24.48
C ARG A 131 -5.28 -10.97 24.29
N GLU A 132 -5.24 -10.23 25.40
CA GLU A 132 -4.89 -8.79 25.42
C GLU A 132 -5.71 -7.90 24.45
N GLY A 133 -6.93 -8.32 24.07
CA GLY A 133 -7.75 -7.59 23.09
C GLY A 133 -7.14 -7.52 21.69
N ARG A 134 -6.17 -8.39 21.35
CA ARG A 134 -5.42 -8.34 20.08
C ARG A 134 -6.33 -8.44 18.87
N TRP A 135 -7.32 -9.34 18.92
CA TRP A 135 -8.34 -9.47 17.88
C TRP A 135 -9.08 -8.16 17.62
N ASP A 136 -9.61 -7.53 18.67
CA ASP A 136 -10.37 -6.29 18.55
C ASP A 136 -9.49 -5.13 18.06
N SER A 137 -8.25 -5.05 18.55
CA SER A 137 -7.27 -4.05 18.13
C SER A 137 -6.92 -4.21 16.65
N GLN A 138 -6.65 -5.43 16.19
CA GLN A 138 -6.40 -5.71 14.78
C GLN A 138 -7.62 -5.35 13.91
N ASN A 139 -8.83 -5.70 14.32
CA ASN A 139 -10.04 -5.40 13.54
C ASN A 139 -10.32 -3.89 13.43
N LYS A 140 -10.02 -3.12 14.49
CA LYS A 140 -10.04 -1.65 14.42
C LYS A 140 -9.00 -1.11 13.44
N LEU A 141 -7.80 -1.66 13.49
CA LEU A 141 -6.72 -1.29 12.57
C LEU A 141 -7.05 -1.61 11.11
N ILE A 142 -7.64 -2.79 10.82
CA ILE A 142 -8.12 -3.19 9.50
C ILE A 142 -9.12 -2.16 8.94
N ASN A 143 -10.16 -1.84 9.73
CA ASN A 143 -11.15 -0.83 9.34
C ASN A 143 -10.48 0.51 9.05
N ARG A 144 -9.48 0.88 9.84
CA ARG A 144 -8.77 2.14 9.68
C ARG A 144 -7.91 2.19 8.42
N ILE A 145 -7.14 1.15 8.15
CA ILE A 145 -6.32 1.03 6.93
C ILE A 145 -7.23 1.13 5.70
N ALA A 146 -8.35 0.41 5.69
CA ALA A 146 -9.30 0.52 4.60
C ALA A 146 -9.84 1.95 4.45
N ARG A 147 -10.29 2.58 5.55
CA ARG A 147 -10.79 3.96 5.54
C ARG A 147 -9.80 4.96 4.93
N VAL A 148 -8.49 4.80 5.14
CA VAL A 148 -7.49 5.73 4.58
C VAL A 148 -7.13 5.40 3.15
N THR A 149 -7.01 4.12 2.82
CA THR A 149 -6.52 3.67 1.50
C THR A 149 -7.59 3.69 0.41
N THR A 150 -8.89 3.62 0.76
CA THR A 150 -9.98 3.61 -0.22
C THR A 150 -10.54 4.99 -0.56
N ARG A 151 -10.13 6.07 0.12
CA ARG A 151 -10.75 7.41 -0.03
C ARG A 151 -10.76 7.95 -1.45
N ILE A 152 -9.66 7.77 -2.15
CA ILE A 152 -9.48 8.24 -3.53
C ILE A 152 -9.50 7.07 -4.52
N LEU A 153 -9.81 5.86 -4.05
CA LEU A 153 -9.81 4.67 -4.88
C LEU A 153 -11.02 4.68 -5.83
N PRO A 154 -10.85 4.33 -7.12
CA PRO A 154 -11.95 4.23 -8.09
C PRO A 154 -13.10 3.32 -7.67
N GLU A 155 -14.28 3.50 -8.27
CA GLU A 155 -15.44 2.68 -7.93
C GLU A 155 -15.23 1.20 -8.32
N GLY A 156 -15.71 0.26 -7.48
CA GLY A 156 -15.55 -1.18 -7.70
C GLY A 156 -14.17 -1.73 -7.32
N GLU A 157 -13.25 -0.88 -6.87
CA GLU A 157 -11.93 -1.26 -6.35
C GLU A 157 -11.94 -1.20 -4.82
N GLY A 158 -11.21 -2.07 -4.14
CA GLY A 158 -11.21 -2.11 -2.68
C GLY A 158 -10.01 -2.84 -2.09
N VAL A 159 -10.04 -3.10 -0.78
CA VAL A 159 -8.98 -3.86 -0.09
C VAL A 159 -9.19 -5.36 -0.28
N TYR A 160 -8.10 -6.12 -0.35
CA TYR A 160 -8.17 -7.58 -0.38
C TYR A 160 -7.88 -8.07 1.03
N MET A 161 -8.70 -8.97 1.56
CA MET A 161 -8.56 -9.46 2.93
C MET A 161 -8.23 -10.94 2.94
N ARG A 162 -7.22 -11.30 3.72
CA ARG A 162 -6.81 -12.68 3.94
C ARG A 162 -6.51 -12.86 5.42
N TYR A 163 -7.04 -13.92 6.01
CA TYR A 163 -6.60 -14.38 7.32
C TYR A 163 -5.70 -15.60 7.20
N ILE A 164 -4.82 -15.81 8.18
CA ILE A 164 -3.89 -16.94 8.20
C ILE A 164 -4.68 -18.25 8.10
N ASN A 165 -5.65 -18.50 8.97
CA ASN A 165 -6.35 -19.77 9.08
C ASN A 165 -7.65 -19.79 8.27
N GLN A 166 -8.54 -18.81 8.48
CA GLN A 166 -9.85 -18.79 7.85
C GLN A 166 -9.79 -18.40 6.37
N GLN A 167 -10.76 -18.92 5.61
CA GLN A 167 -11.03 -18.50 4.23
C GLN A 167 -12.23 -17.56 4.24
N ILE A 168 -12.07 -16.38 3.66
CA ILE A 168 -13.16 -15.42 3.50
C ILE A 168 -13.68 -15.50 2.05
N PRO A 169 -14.96 -15.87 1.84
CA PRO A 169 -15.57 -15.81 0.51
C PRO A 169 -15.58 -14.38 -0.03
N ASN A 170 -15.35 -14.21 -1.33
CA ASN A 170 -15.43 -12.90 -2.01
C ASN A 170 -14.61 -11.80 -1.33
N SER A 171 -13.39 -12.13 -0.89
CA SER A 171 -12.54 -11.25 -0.10
C SER A 171 -11.60 -10.37 -0.93
N ASP A 172 -11.93 -10.17 -2.20
CA ASP A 172 -11.25 -9.26 -3.11
C ASP A 172 -12.13 -8.03 -3.34
N SER A 173 -11.50 -6.87 -3.46
CA SER A 173 -12.14 -5.56 -3.68
C SER A 173 -13.23 -5.19 -2.67
N LEU A 174 -13.04 -5.54 -1.40
CA LEU A 174 -13.96 -5.16 -0.31
C LEU A 174 -13.96 -3.64 -0.12
N GLN A 175 -15.16 -3.04 -0.18
CA GLN A 175 -15.35 -1.62 0.11
C GLN A 175 -15.28 -1.38 1.62
N PHE A 176 -14.94 -0.15 2.01
CA PHE A 176 -14.79 0.20 3.42
C PHE A 176 -16.09 -0.07 4.21
N GLU A 177 -17.23 0.22 3.60
CA GLU A 177 -18.57 0.09 4.18
C GLU A 177 -18.93 -1.38 4.47
N ASP A 178 -18.41 -2.32 3.67
CA ASP A 178 -18.73 -3.75 3.78
C ASP A 178 -17.85 -4.48 4.81
N LEU A 179 -16.70 -3.90 5.19
CA LEU A 179 -15.69 -4.61 5.99
C LEU A 179 -16.20 -5.05 7.36
N VAL A 180 -17.02 -4.21 8.00
CA VAL A 180 -17.57 -4.53 9.32
C VAL A 180 -18.39 -5.81 9.26
N ASP A 181 -19.23 -5.97 8.24
CA ASP A 181 -20.08 -7.15 8.08
C ASP A 181 -19.29 -8.38 7.65
N VAL A 182 -18.22 -8.21 6.87
CA VAL A 182 -17.30 -9.30 6.49
C VAL A 182 -16.50 -9.81 7.68
N ILE A 183 -16.06 -8.93 8.58
CA ILE A 183 -15.22 -9.29 9.74
C ILE A 183 -16.05 -9.88 10.88
N LYS A 184 -17.29 -9.40 11.07
CA LYS A 184 -18.18 -9.79 12.17
C LYS A 184 -18.34 -11.30 12.41
N PRO A 185 -18.49 -12.18 11.38
CA PRO A 185 -18.62 -13.61 11.60
C PRO A 185 -17.28 -14.34 11.83
N LEU A 186 -16.14 -13.66 11.63
CA LEU A 186 -14.81 -14.27 11.78
C LEU A 186 -14.43 -14.41 13.25
N THR A 187 -13.62 -15.41 13.56
CA THR A 187 -13.13 -15.64 14.93
C THR A 187 -11.68 -16.13 14.93
N TRP A 188 -11.00 -16.04 16.06
CA TRP A 188 -9.67 -16.63 16.21
C TRP A 188 -9.74 -18.15 16.39
N GLY A 189 -8.76 -18.87 15.84
CA GLY A 189 -8.59 -20.31 15.97
C GLY A 189 -7.48 -20.84 15.07
N GLY A 190 -6.77 -21.87 15.55
CA GLY A 190 -5.68 -22.52 14.83
C GLY A 190 -4.29 -22.04 15.23
N ASP A 191 -3.30 -22.51 14.48
CA ASP A 191 -1.89 -22.21 14.63
C ASP A 191 -1.51 -20.94 13.82
N THR A 192 -0.22 -20.68 13.63
CA THR A 192 0.30 -19.47 12.99
C THR A 192 1.21 -19.78 11.79
N PRO A 193 0.75 -20.51 10.74
CA PRO A 193 1.58 -20.82 9.56
C PRO A 193 1.67 -19.62 8.60
N ILE A 194 2.30 -18.53 9.05
CA ILE A 194 2.34 -17.21 8.39
C ILE A 194 2.92 -17.31 6.97
N GLY A 195 4.05 -17.98 6.79
CA GLY A 195 4.74 -18.12 5.51
C GLY A 195 4.01 -19.05 4.54
N THR A 196 3.59 -20.22 5.00
CA THR A 196 2.83 -21.17 4.16
C THR A 196 1.54 -20.54 3.64
N ASN A 197 0.79 -19.84 4.51
CA ASN A 197 -0.47 -19.22 4.10
C ASN A 197 -0.30 -17.86 3.41
N LEU A 198 0.81 -17.15 3.62
CA LEU A 198 1.18 -16.04 2.75
C LEU A 198 1.33 -16.54 1.32
N LYS A 199 2.06 -17.63 1.11
CA LYS A 199 2.25 -18.20 -0.22
C LYS A 199 0.92 -18.66 -0.82
N SER A 200 0.16 -19.50 -0.12
CA SER A 200 -1.03 -20.14 -0.70
C SER A 200 -2.22 -19.18 -0.88
N LYS A 201 -2.40 -18.20 0.00
CA LYS A 201 -3.58 -17.32 0.01
C LYS A 201 -3.34 -15.93 -0.60
N VAL A 202 -2.08 -15.49 -0.66
CA VAL A 202 -1.70 -14.17 -1.21
C VAL A 202 -0.87 -14.36 -2.47
N LEU A 203 0.35 -14.89 -2.35
CA LEU A 203 1.32 -14.85 -3.44
C LEU A 203 0.88 -15.68 -4.65
N GLU A 204 0.39 -16.90 -4.44
CA GLU A 204 -0.07 -17.78 -5.52
C GLU A 204 -1.26 -17.18 -6.29
N PRO A 205 -2.41 -16.86 -5.66
CA PRO A 205 -3.57 -16.35 -6.39
C PRO A 205 -3.43 -14.90 -6.87
N LEU A 206 -2.69 -14.04 -6.16
CA LEU A 206 -2.64 -12.61 -6.48
C LEU A 206 -1.42 -12.20 -7.28
N VAL A 207 -0.32 -12.98 -7.21
CA VAL A 207 0.93 -12.69 -7.92
C VAL A 207 1.21 -13.76 -8.95
N TYR A 208 1.52 -14.99 -8.53
CA TYR A 208 2.11 -16.01 -9.41
C TYR A 208 1.15 -16.40 -10.53
N SER A 209 -0.14 -16.59 -10.24
CA SER A 209 -1.16 -16.89 -11.25
C SER A 209 -1.39 -15.75 -12.26
N LYS A 210 -0.88 -14.55 -11.95
CA LYS A 210 -1.00 -13.34 -12.76
C LYS A 210 0.27 -13.02 -13.55
N LEU A 211 1.38 -13.71 -13.28
CA LEU A 211 2.62 -13.48 -14.01
C LEU A 211 2.58 -14.09 -15.43
N PRO A 212 3.27 -13.48 -16.41
CA PRO A 212 3.94 -12.17 -16.32
C PRO A 212 3.01 -10.98 -16.63
N ASN A 213 1.85 -11.21 -17.25
CA ASN A 213 1.12 -10.17 -17.99
C ASN A 213 -0.16 -9.65 -17.33
N ASN A 214 -0.64 -10.29 -16.26
CA ASN A 214 -1.96 -10.03 -15.67
C ASN A 214 -1.89 -9.42 -14.27
N LEU A 215 -0.70 -9.09 -13.76
CA LEU A 215 -0.55 -8.34 -12.51
C LEU A 215 -0.99 -6.89 -12.78
N LYS A 216 -2.18 -6.50 -12.32
CA LYS A 216 -2.82 -5.21 -12.65
C LYS A 216 -2.28 -4.01 -11.90
N ARG A 217 -1.80 -4.19 -10.67
CA ARG A 217 -1.19 -3.14 -9.83
C ARG A 217 -0.09 -3.77 -8.99
N PRO A 218 0.94 -3.01 -8.59
CA PRO A 218 1.82 -3.44 -7.51
C PRO A 218 1.01 -3.73 -6.24
N LEU A 219 1.45 -4.69 -5.43
CA LEU A 219 0.78 -5.05 -4.17
C LEU A 219 1.49 -4.37 -2.99
N LEU A 220 0.71 -3.90 -2.04
CA LEU A 220 1.17 -3.56 -0.69
C LEU A 220 0.48 -4.50 0.30
N VAL A 221 1.24 -5.46 0.82
CA VAL A 221 0.76 -6.49 1.74
C VAL A 221 1.03 -6.05 3.17
N SER A 222 -0.02 -5.70 3.91
CA SER A 222 0.04 -5.39 5.33
C SER A 222 -0.11 -6.68 6.13
N VAL A 223 0.99 -7.19 6.66
CA VAL A 223 1.06 -8.38 7.51
C VAL A 223 0.92 -7.96 8.98
N ILE A 224 -0.15 -8.38 9.62
CA ILE A 224 -0.43 -8.09 11.04
C ILE A 224 -0.44 -9.41 11.81
N THR A 225 0.42 -9.54 12.82
CA THR A 225 0.53 -10.77 13.63
C THR A 225 0.84 -10.48 15.10
N ASP A 226 0.47 -11.40 15.99
CA ASP A 226 0.83 -11.37 17.41
C ASP A 226 1.88 -12.41 17.81
N GLY A 227 2.42 -13.12 16.81
CA GLY A 227 3.21 -14.32 17.00
C GLY A 227 4.42 -14.46 16.05
N MET A 228 4.89 -15.70 15.96
CA MET A 228 5.93 -16.14 15.03
C MET A 228 5.41 -17.38 14.29
N PRO A 229 6.05 -17.81 13.19
CA PRO A 229 5.62 -18.98 12.44
C PRO A 229 5.55 -20.25 13.31
N GLU A 230 4.41 -20.95 13.26
CA GLU A 230 4.14 -22.22 13.95
C GLU A 230 2.98 -22.96 13.26
N PRO A 231 3.06 -24.27 12.96
CA PRO A 231 4.13 -25.23 13.28
C PRO A 231 5.25 -25.28 12.23
N GLU A 232 5.35 -24.29 11.36
CA GLU A 232 6.34 -24.24 10.28
C GLU A 232 7.71 -23.68 10.75
N PRO A 233 8.80 -23.90 9.99
CA PRO A 233 10.08 -23.26 10.26
C PRO A 233 9.98 -21.73 10.25
N LYS A 234 10.71 -21.05 11.14
CA LYS A 234 10.75 -19.58 11.21
C LYS A 234 11.17 -18.90 9.90
N SER A 235 11.97 -19.58 9.07
CA SER A 235 12.42 -19.04 7.79
C SER A 235 11.32 -19.04 6.73
N THR A 236 10.26 -19.84 6.87
CA THR A 236 9.24 -20.06 5.83
C THR A 236 8.63 -18.75 5.32
N PHE A 237 8.38 -17.79 6.23
CA PHE A 237 7.89 -16.46 5.86
C PHE A 237 8.88 -15.67 5.01
N VAL A 238 10.16 -15.63 5.44
CA VAL A 238 11.23 -14.95 4.70
C VAL A 238 11.45 -15.63 3.35
N ASP A 239 11.52 -16.95 3.33
CA ASP A 239 11.76 -17.73 2.10
C ASP A 239 10.62 -17.54 1.09
N ALA A 240 9.37 -17.39 1.55
CA ALA A 240 8.24 -17.04 0.68
C ALA A 240 8.37 -15.64 0.04
N ILE A 241 8.88 -14.64 0.79
CA ILE A 241 9.14 -13.30 0.25
C ILE A 241 10.30 -13.34 -0.76
N VAL A 242 11.36 -14.09 -0.47
CA VAL A 242 12.48 -14.29 -1.40
C VAL A 242 12.00 -14.94 -2.69
N GLU A 243 11.24 -16.03 -2.59
CA GLU A 243 10.66 -16.72 -3.74
C GLU A 243 9.77 -15.80 -4.59
N CYS A 244 8.99 -14.91 -3.95
CA CYS A 244 8.18 -13.92 -4.64
C CYS A 244 9.04 -13.00 -5.50
N GLY A 245 10.10 -12.45 -4.92
CA GLY A 245 11.05 -11.59 -5.64
C GLY A 245 11.69 -12.31 -6.83
N ASP A 246 12.15 -13.54 -6.64
CA ASP A 246 12.80 -14.33 -7.69
C ASP A 246 11.84 -14.63 -8.85
N LYS A 247 10.56 -14.94 -8.54
CA LYS A 247 9.53 -15.16 -9.56
C LYS A 247 9.16 -13.89 -10.32
N LEU A 248 9.11 -12.74 -9.63
CA LEU A 248 8.90 -11.44 -10.27
C LEU A 248 10.04 -11.14 -11.26
N GLU A 249 11.29 -11.29 -10.82
CA GLU A 249 12.48 -11.05 -11.66
C GLU A 249 12.52 -11.99 -12.87
N ALA A 250 12.24 -13.27 -12.66
CA ALA A 250 12.12 -14.25 -13.76
C ALA A 250 11.00 -13.90 -14.76
N ALA A 251 9.95 -13.23 -14.30
CA ALA A 251 8.85 -12.72 -15.12
C ALA A 251 9.15 -11.34 -15.75
N GLY A 252 10.35 -10.79 -15.55
CA GLY A 252 10.75 -9.47 -16.04
C GLY A 252 10.13 -8.31 -15.26
N LEU A 253 9.77 -8.53 -13.99
CA LEU A 253 9.22 -7.53 -13.07
C LEU A 253 10.21 -7.26 -11.93
N PRO A 254 10.28 -6.02 -11.41
CA PRO A 254 11.09 -5.70 -10.25
C PRO A 254 10.51 -6.39 -9.00
N ARG A 255 11.38 -6.76 -8.05
CA ARG A 255 10.98 -7.34 -6.76
C ARG A 255 10.02 -6.41 -6.02
N GLU A 256 10.19 -5.11 -6.18
CA GLU A 256 9.38 -4.04 -5.62
C GLU A 256 7.94 -3.98 -6.15
N SER A 257 7.56 -4.83 -7.11
CA SER A 257 6.16 -5.00 -7.53
C SER A 257 5.27 -5.54 -6.41
N VAL A 258 5.87 -6.15 -5.38
CA VAL A 258 5.17 -6.59 -4.16
C VAL A 258 5.97 -6.12 -2.95
N LYS A 259 5.34 -5.31 -2.11
CA LYS A 259 5.95 -4.78 -0.88
C LYS A 259 5.19 -5.24 0.35
N PHE A 260 5.88 -5.30 1.47
CA PHE A 260 5.34 -5.79 2.73
C PHE A 260 5.50 -4.75 3.83
N VAL A 261 4.40 -4.42 4.51
CA VAL A 261 4.40 -3.71 5.79
C VAL A 261 4.11 -4.73 6.86
N ILE A 262 5.02 -4.93 7.79
CA ILE A 262 4.91 -5.97 8.81
C ILE A 262 4.81 -5.29 10.16
N GLY A 263 3.79 -5.60 10.94
CA GLY A 263 3.66 -5.04 12.27
C GLY A 263 3.02 -5.98 13.27
N GLN A 264 3.38 -5.73 14.53
CA GLN A 264 2.96 -6.53 15.66
C GLN A 264 1.71 -5.92 16.30
N VAL A 265 0.78 -6.80 16.70
CA VAL A 265 -0.28 -6.48 17.67
C VAL A 265 0.00 -7.24 18.97
N GLY A 266 -0.32 -6.64 20.12
CA GLY A 266 -0.11 -7.24 21.43
C GLY A 266 1.35 -7.24 21.90
N SER A 267 1.58 -7.84 23.07
CA SER A 267 2.85 -7.67 23.79
C SER A 267 3.82 -8.86 23.74
N ALA A 268 3.53 -9.88 22.93
CA ALA A 268 4.33 -11.11 22.87
C ALA A 268 5.79 -10.84 22.45
N LYS A 269 6.73 -11.18 23.33
CA LYS A 269 8.18 -11.00 23.08
C LYS A 269 8.71 -11.86 21.94
N VAL A 270 8.10 -13.01 21.70
CA VAL A 270 8.48 -13.92 20.60
C VAL A 270 8.17 -13.31 19.24
N ALA A 271 7.04 -12.61 19.11
CA ALA A 271 6.69 -11.84 17.91
C ALA A 271 7.65 -10.66 17.72
N THR A 272 7.95 -9.93 18.80
CA THR A 272 8.91 -8.82 18.75
C THR A 272 10.27 -9.29 18.24
N LYS A 273 10.78 -10.41 18.75
CA LYS A 273 12.05 -10.99 18.28
C LYS A 273 11.97 -11.43 16.82
N PHE A 274 10.88 -12.09 16.43
CA PHE A 274 10.68 -12.52 15.05
C PHE A 274 10.70 -11.33 14.06
N LEU A 275 10.03 -10.23 14.39
CA LEU A 275 10.04 -9.01 13.56
C LEU A 275 11.42 -8.34 13.52
N GLN A 276 12.18 -8.36 14.61
CA GLN A 276 13.58 -7.88 14.64
C GLN A 276 14.49 -8.73 13.74
N ASP A 277 14.31 -10.04 13.76
CA ASP A 277 15.06 -10.96 12.90
C ASP A 277 14.71 -10.71 11.42
N ILE A 278 13.43 -10.44 11.10
CA ILE A 278 12.98 -10.04 9.75
C ILE A 278 13.59 -8.71 9.31
N ASP A 279 13.58 -7.67 10.16
CA ASP A 279 14.09 -6.33 9.81
C ASP A 279 15.60 -6.36 9.51
N SER A 280 16.31 -7.36 10.03
CA SER A 280 17.73 -7.59 9.80
C SER A 280 18.03 -8.45 8.56
N GLU A 281 17.02 -8.97 7.87
CA GLU A 281 17.20 -9.86 6.73
C GLU A 281 17.54 -9.11 5.44
N THR A 282 18.79 -9.20 5.04
CA THR A 282 19.32 -8.53 3.85
C THR A 282 18.69 -9.00 2.54
N ARG A 283 18.22 -10.26 2.45
CA ARG A 283 17.63 -10.84 1.22
C ARG A 283 16.30 -10.20 0.81
N ILE A 284 15.63 -9.50 1.73
CA ILE A 284 14.29 -8.90 1.51
C ILE A 284 14.24 -7.42 1.91
N ALA A 285 15.37 -6.82 2.30
CA ALA A 285 15.44 -5.48 2.88
C ALA A 285 14.96 -4.34 1.94
N ASP A 286 14.83 -4.62 0.65
CA ASP A 286 14.35 -3.71 -0.39
C ASP A 286 12.82 -3.71 -0.55
N VAL A 287 12.14 -4.76 -0.09
CA VAL A 287 10.68 -4.94 -0.26
C VAL A 287 9.91 -4.92 1.06
N ILE A 288 10.58 -4.90 2.21
CA ILE A 288 9.93 -4.89 3.52
C ILE A 288 10.05 -3.55 4.25
N PHE A 289 9.07 -3.30 5.11
CA PHE A 289 9.13 -2.34 6.20
C PHE A 289 8.54 -2.97 7.46
N VAL A 290 9.33 -3.05 8.53
CA VAL A 290 8.86 -3.51 9.84
C VAL A 290 8.53 -2.29 10.70
N ALA A 291 7.29 -2.23 11.20
CA ALA A 291 6.89 -1.17 12.11
C ALA A 291 7.65 -1.29 13.44
N SER A 292 8.35 -0.22 13.83
CA SER A 292 9.16 -0.19 15.06
C SER A 292 8.33 -0.24 16.33
N GLU A 293 7.09 0.24 16.26
CA GLU A 293 6.14 0.26 17.37
C GLU A 293 5.03 -0.79 17.15
N LYS A 294 4.46 -1.26 18.26
CA LYS A 294 3.28 -2.13 18.20
C LYS A 294 2.10 -1.33 17.67
N LEU A 295 1.42 -1.86 16.66
CA LEU A 295 0.42 -1.12 15.91
C LEU A 295 -0.79 -0.75 16.78
N ASP A 296 -1.19 -1.65 17.68
CA ASP A 296 -2.30 -1.45 18.61
C ASP A 296 -1.99 -0.41 19.70
N VAL A 297 -0.77 -0.44 20.25
CA VAL A 297 -0.33 0.54 21.25
C VAL A 297 -0.27 1.93 20.62
N THR A 298 0.36 2.04 19.45
CA THR A 298 0.47 3.32 18.73
C THR A 298 -0.90 3.87 18.39
N ALA A 299 -1.78 3.03 17.84
CA ALA A 299 -3.16 3.42 17.55
C ALA A 299 -3.91 3.89 18.81
N SER A 300 -3.74 3.22 19.95
CA SER A 300 -4.42 3.60 21.20
C SER A 300 -3.95 4.94 21.79
N ASN A 301 -2.71 5.36 21.50
CA ASN A 301 -2.13 6.59 22.03
C ASN A 301 -2.47 7.85 21.20
N LEU A 302 -3.09 7.68 20.03
CA LEU A 302 -3.44 8.79 19.15
C LEU A 302 -4.84 9.32 19.50
N GLU A 303 -4.87 10.48 20.15
CA GLU A 303 -6.09 11.08 20.73
C GLU A 303 -7.16 11.52 19.72
N SER A 304 -6.77 11.73 18.46
CA SER A 304 -7.69 12.17 17.41
C SER A 304 -7.59 11.25 16.21
N ASP A 305 -8.74 11.00 15.57
CA ASP A 305 -8.84 10.29 14.32
C ASP A 305 -7.78 10.74 13.31
N TRP A 306 -7.62 12.04 13.08
CA TRP A 306 -6.72 12.48 12.02
C TRP A 306 -5.25 12.08 12.23
N LYS A 307 -4.71 12.21 13.46
CA LYS A 307 -3.32 11.81 13.77
C LYS A 307 -3.09 10.32 13.49
N MET A 308 -4.11 9.50 13.70
CA MET A 308 -4.08 8.08 13.36
C MET A 308 -4.06 7.86 11.85
N ASP A 309 -4.83 8.63 11.08
CA ASP A 309 -4.79 8.54 9.61
C ASP A 309 -3.41 8.94 9.08
N GLU A 310 -2.83 10.03 9.59
CA GLU A 310 -1.49 10.49 9.23
C GLU A 310 -0.44 9.42 9.51
N TRP A 311 -0.39 8.93 10.75
CA TRP A 311 0.57 7.89 11.13
C TRP A 311 0.44 6.62 10.26
N LEU A 312 -0.79 6.19 9.94
CA LEU A 312 -1.01 5.03 9.08
C LEU A 312 -0.50 5.27 7.67
N ILE A 313 -0.80 6.43 7.08
CA ILE A 313 -0.35 6.74 5.73
C ILE A 313 1.19 6.80 5.69
N GLU A 314 1.85 7.41 6.68
CA GLU A 314 3.32 7.41 6.77
C GLU A 314 3.90 5.99 6.90
N THR A 315 3.26 5.15 7.71
CA THR A 315 3.65 3.75 7.91
C THR A 315 3.53 2.96 6.61
N LEU A 316 2.42 3.09 5.88
CA LEU A 316 2.18 2.43 4.61
C LEU A 316 3.06 2.97 3.48
N TYR A 317 3.42 4.25 3.54
CA TYR A 317 4.29 4.92 2.57
C TYR A 317 5.77 4.56 2.73
N SER A 318 6.21 4.20 3.94
CA SER A 318 7.62 3.93 4.26
C SER A 318 8.33 2.92 3.33
N PRO A 319 7.78 1.73 3.01
CA PRO A 319 8.41 0.82 2.03
C PRO A 319 8.37 1.36 0.59
N ILE A 320 7.48 2.30 0.29
CA ILE A 320 7.42 2.97 -1.02
C ILE A 320 8.62 3.91 -1.16
N MET A 321 8.82 4.81 -0.20
CA MET A 321 9.93 5.77 -0.14
C MET A 321 11.32 5.12 -0.11
N LYS A 322 11.52 4.02 0.66
CA LYS A 322 12.83 3.33 0.72
C LYS A 322 13.35 2.89 -0.66
N SER A 323 12.44 2.58 -1.58
CA SER A 323 12.81 2.21 -2.95
C SER A 323 13.19 3.42 -3.82
N GLU A 324 12.61 4.59 -3.55
CA GLU A 324 12.89 5.84 -4.28
C GLU A 324 14.29 6.38 -3.92
N ASN A 325 14.66 6.41 -2.63
CA ASN A 325 15.93 6.98 -2.17
C ASN A 325 17.19 6.21 -2.60
N LYS A 326 17.07 4.93 -2.99
CA LYS A 326 18.19 4.15 -3.54
C LYS A 326 18.57 4.54 -4.98
N LYS A 327 17.81 5.44 -5.62
CA LYS A 327 17.98 5.82 -7.04
C LYS A 327 18.85 7.05 -7.27
N VAL A 328 19.21 7.77 -6.21
CA VAL A 328 20.00 9.03 -6.24
C VAL A 328 21.50 8.78 -5.93
N LYS A 329 22.00 7.54 -6.07
CA LYS A 329 23.41 7.21 -5.85
C LYS A 329 24.06 6.59 -7.08
#